data_AF-A0A0F0HFI2-F1
#
_entry.id   AF-A0A0F0HFI2-F1
#
_cell.length_a   1.000
_cell.length_b   1.000
_cell.length_c   1.000
_cell.angle_alpha   90.00
_cell.angle_beta   90.00
_cell.angle_gamma   90.00
#
_symmetry.space_group_name_H-M   'P 1'
#
loop_
_entity.id
_entity.type
_entity.pdbx_description
1 polymer ?
#
loop_
_entity_poly.entity_id
_entity_poly.type
_entity_poly.pdbx_seq_one_letter_code
_entity_poly.pdbx_strand_id
1 'polypeptide(L)'
;MSVEPERIRALDGATKQLLWDRMISGKQTVSSYVVILDGGTVETLELTAAQAEGFECLTCRAQCSNGAGTFVPVGRIPSVGSVFQCIACSVGVR
;
A
#
# COMPACT_ATOMS: atom_id res chain seq x y z
N MET A 1 12.18 -35.52 -29.86
CA MET A 1 12.59 -35.02 -28.53
C MET A 1 11.50 -34.05 -28.08
N SER A 2 10.57 -34.51 -27.23
CA SER A 2 9.52 -33.64 -26.68
C SER A 2 10.10 -32.93 -25.46
N VAL A 3 10.21 -31.61 -25.55
CA VAL A 3 10.51 -30.76 -24.40
C VAL A 3 9.25 -30.67 -23.54
N GLU A 4 9.29 -31.22 -22.33
CA GLU A 4 8.21 -30.99 -21.37
C GLU A 4 8.16 -29.50 -21.02
N PRO A 5 6.96 -28.89 -20.98
CA PRO A 5 6.85 -27.50 -20.56
C PRO A 5 7.15 -27.41 -19.06
N GLU A 6 8.18 -26.65 -18.71
CA GLU A 6 8.52 -26.33 -17.32
C GLU A 6 7.27 -25.76 -16.63
N ARG A 7 6.68 -26.55 -15.73
CA ARG A 7 5.60 -26.10 -14.86
C ARG A 7 6.18 -25.06 -13.92
N ILE A 8 6.02 -23.78 -14.25
CA ILE A 8 6.25 -22.67 -13.33
C ILE A 8 5.40 -22.95 -12.09
N ARG A 9 6.02 -23.41 -11.00
CA ARG A 9 5.31 -23.65 -9.74
C ARG A 9 4.85 -22.30 -9.23
N ALA A 10 3.53 -22.11 -9.13
CA ALA A 10 2.97 -20.93 -8.50
C ALA A 10 3.49 -20.85 -7.05
N LEU A 11 4.00 -19.68 -6.66
CA LEU A 11 4.38 -19.41 -5.28
C LEU A 11 3.17 -19.59 -4.37
N ASP A 12 3.34 -20.32 -3.27
CA ASP A 12 2.32 -20.48 -2.25
C ASP A 12 2.02 -19.15 -1.53
N GLY A 13 0.89 -19.09 -0.83
CA GLY A 13 0.44 -17.86 -0.16
C GLY A 13 1.40 -17.36 0.92
N ALA A 14 2.06 -18.26 1.66
CA ALA A 14 2.98 -17.87 2.72
C ALA A 14 4.25 -17.24 2.15
N THR A 15 4.79 -17.83 1.08
CA THR A 15 5.94 -17.25 0.37
C THR A 15 5.61 -15.89 -0.22
N LYS A 16 4.41 -15.71 -0.79
CA LYS A 16 3.93 -14.39 -1.27
C LYS A 16 3.82 -13.37 -0.15
N GLN A 17 3.28 -13.76 1.00
CA GLN A 17 3.18 -12.88 2.16
C GLN A 17 4.56 -12.46 2.67
N LEU A 18 5.52 -13.39 2.78
CA LEU A 18 6.89 -13.06 3.20
C LEU A 18 7.58 -12.08 2.24
N LEU A 19 7.40 -12.27 0.92
CA LEU A 19 7.96 -11.37 -0.09
C LEU A 19 7.31 -9.98 -0.01
N TRP A 20 6.00 -9.94 0.22
CA TRP A 20 5.25 -8.71 0.45
C TRP A 20 5.77 -7.97 1.68
N ASP A 21 5.84 -8.64 2.84
CA ASP A 21 6.30 -8.05 4.10
C ASP A 21 7.72 -7.50 3.97
N ARG A 22 8.61 -8.23 3.27
CA ARG A 22 9.98 -7.79 2.99
C ARG A 22 10.02 -6.55 2.11
N MET A 23 9.16 -6.48 1.09
CA MET A 23 9.05 -5.33 0.20
C MET A 23 8.56 -4.09 0.97
N ILE A 24 7.56 -4.23 1.84
CA ILE A 24 7.05 -3.14 2.68
C ILE A 24 8.09 -2.69 3.72
N SER A 25 8.82 -3.62 4.33
CA SER A 25 9.90 -3.32 5.27
C SER A 25 11.00 -2.45 4.63
N GLY A 26 11.29 -2.67 3.34
CA GLY A 26 12.23 -1.84 2.58
C GLY A 26 11.74 -0.42 2.27
N LYS A 27 10.47 -0.10 2.56
CA LYS A 27 9.81 1.18 2.22
C LYS A 27 9.46 2.04 3.44
N GLN A 28 10.13 1.81 4.57
CA GLN A 28 9.85 2.50 5.83
C GLN A 28 10.57 3.85 5.99
N THR A 29 11.40 4.25 5.02
CA THR A 29 12.02 5.59 4.99
C THR A 29 10.95 6.67 4.89
N VAL A 30 11.01 7.65 5.79
CA VAL A 30 10.09 8.79 5.84
C VAL A 30 10.60 9.92 4.95
N SER A 31 9.70 10.55 4.20
CA SER A 31 9.97 11.76 3.42
C SER A 31 8.74 12.67 3.40
N SER A 32 8.95 13.89 2.92
CA SER A 32 7.91 14.92 2.81
C SER A 32 7.22 14.81 1.45
N TYR A 33 5.89 14.66 1.47
CA TYR A 33 5.07 14.55 0.26
C TYR A 33 3.98 15.60 0.25
N VAL A 34 3.75 16.19 -0.92
CA VAL A 34 2.56 17.01 -1.16
C VAL A 34 1.41 16.08 -1.52
N VAL A 35 0.38 16.07 -0.68
CA VAL A 35 -0.81 15.23 -0.80
C VAL A 35 -2.01 16.12 -1.10
N ILE A 36 -2.76 15.76 -2.14
CA ILE A 36 -4.06 16.35 -2.45
C ILE A 36 -5.11 15.41 -1.88
N LEU A 37 -5.72 15.80 -0.76
CA LEU A 37 -6.75 15.02 -0.08
C LEU A 37 -8.09 15.08 -0.82
N ASP A 38 -8.90 14.05 -0.65
CA ASP A 38 -10.26 14.01 -1.18
C ASP A 38 -11.10 15.11 -0.52
N GLY A 39 -11.48 16.11 -1.31
CA GLY A 39 -11.98 17.41 -0.83
C GLY A 39 -11.20 18.61 -1.38
N GLY A 40 -10.05 18.35 -2.02
CA GLY A 40 -9.25 19.37 -2.73
C GLY A 40 -8.23 20.09 -1.85
N THR A 41 -8.17 19.79 -0.55
CA THR A 41 -7.16 20.32 0.36
C THR A 41 -5.78 19.78 -0.02
N VAL A 42 -4.79 20.67 -0.07
CA VAL A 42 -3.39 20.32 -0.33
C VAL A 42 -2.63 20.42 0.99
N GLU A 43 -2.02 19.32 1.40
CA GLU A 43 -1.23 19.22 2.63
C GLU A 43 0.16 18.67 2.34
N THR A 44 1.15 19.10 3.12
CA THR A 44 2.47 18.48 3.14
C THR A 44 2.52 17.52 4.32
N LEU A 45 2.70 16.23 4.04
CA LEU A 45 2.71 15.16 5.04
C LEU A 45 4.05 14.41 5.04
N GLU A 46 4.51 14.05 6.23
CA GLU A 46 5.66 13.15 6.41
C GLU A 46 5.18 11.70 6.37
N LEU A 47 5.50 10.99 5.29
CA LEU A 47 5.00 9.64 5.02
C LEU A 47 6.15 8.67 4.79
N THR A 48 5.94 7.40 5.14
CA THR A 48 6.80 6.33 4.62
C THR A 48 6.58 6.19 3.10
N ALA A 49 7.57 5.67 2.38
CA ALA A 49 7.38 5.32 0.97
C ALA A 49 6.23 4.29 0.81
N ALA A 50 6.04 3.40 1.78
CA ALA A 50 4.95 2.43 1.77
C ALA A 50 3.57 3.10 1.84
N GLN A 51 3.41 4.13 2.67
CA GLN A 51 2.19 4.93 2.72
C GLN A 51 1.98 5.74 1.44
N ALA A 52 3.03 6.40 0.95
CA ALA A 52 2.96 7.24 -0.25
C ALA A 52 2.60 6.45 -1.53
N GLU A 53 3.08 5.21 -1.63
CA GLU A 53 2.80 4.29 -2.74
C GLU A 53 1.47 3.51 -2.55
N GLY A 54 0.78 3.72 -1.43
CA GLY A 54 -0.53 3.12 -1.18
C GLY A 54 -0.52 1.69 -0.67
N PHE A 55 0.61 1.22 -0.14
CA PHE A 55 0.72 -0.11 0.46
C PHE A 55 0.34 -0.15 1.94
N GLU A 56 0.26 1.00 2.61
CA GLU A 56 -0.07 1.12 4.01
C GLU A 56 -1.15 2.18 4.24
N CYS A 57 -1.92 2.02 5.31
CA CYS A 57 -2.85 3.03 5.78
C CYS A 57 -2.12 4.33 6.10
N LEU A 58 -2.65 5.44 5.59
CA LEU A 58 -2.16 6.80 5.86
C LEU A 58 -2.13 7.12 7.36
N THR A 59 -3.03 6.52 8.15
CA THR A 59 -3.17 6.82 9.59
C THR A 59 -2.47 5.79 10.49
N CYS A 60 -2.74 4.50 10.32
CA CYS A 60 -2.29 3.47 11.27
C CYS A 60 -1.15 2.58 10.74
N ARG A 61 -0.67 2.81 9.51
CA ARG A 61 0.34 1.98 8.83
C ARG A 61 -0.01 0.51 8.66
N ALA A 62 -1.27 0.11 8.90
CA ALA A 62 -1.73 -1.23 8.58
C ALA A 62 -1.53 -1.48 7.08
N GLN A 63 -0.90 -2.61 6.73
CA GLN A 63 -0.64 -2.97 5.34
C GLN A 63 -1.95 -3.25 4.59
N CYS A 64 -2.01 -2.76 3.36
CA CYS A 64 -3.04 -3.13 2.40
C CYS A 64 -2.93 -4.63 2.12
N SER A 65 -3.91 -5.40 2.57
CA SER A 65 -4.03 -6.82 2.22
C SER A 65 -4.89 -6.98 0.97
N ASN A 66 -4.74 -8.10 0.26
CA ASN A 66 -5.42 -8.40 -1.01
C ASN A 66 -6.96 -8.52 -0.91
N GLY A 67 -7.57 -8.18 0.22
CA GLY A 67 -9.02 -8.14 0.38
C GLY A 67 -9.59 -6.83 -0.17
N ALA A 68 -10.25 -6.89 -1.33
CA ALA A 68 -11.04 -5.79 -1.86
C ALA A 68 -12.00 -5.25 -0.79
N GLY A 69 -12.01 -3.93 -0.57
CA GLY A 69 -12.90 -3.28 0.39
C GLY A 69 -12.39 -3.18 1.82
N THR A 70 -11.10 -3.35 2.09
CA THR A 70 -10.51 -3.04 3.42
C THR A 70 -9.91 -1.64 3.51
N PHE A 71 -9.67 -1.00 2.37
CA PHE A 71 -9.09 0.33 2.23
C PHE A 71 -9.89 1.18 1.26
N VAL A 72 -9.91 2.48 1.51
CA VAL A 72 -10.51 3.51 0.67
C VAL A 72 -9.46 4.54 0.28
N PRO A 73 -9.45 5.03 -0.98
CA PRO A 73 -8.61 6.17 -1.34
C PRO A 73 -9.07 7.39 -0.53
N VAL A 74 -8.11 8.21 -0.12
CA VAL A 74 -8.38 9.46 0.62
C VAL A 74 -7.65 10.66 0.03
N GLY A 75 -6.92 10.45 -1.07
CA GLY A 75 -6.17 11.48 -1.75
C GLY A 75 -5.14 10.91 -2.71
N ARG A 76 -4.31 11.80 -3.24
CA ARG A 76 -3.24 11.46 -4.18
C ARG A 76 -1.98 12.29 -3.96
N ILE A 77 -0.85 11.68 -4.26
CA ILE A 77 0.44 12.34 -4.37
C ILE A 77 0.77 12.48 -5.86
N PRO A 78 0.94 13.70 -6.39
CA PRO A 78 1.35 13.89 -7.77
C PRO A 78 2.62 13.09 -8.09
N SER A 79 2.63 12.41 -9.24
CA SER A 79 3.75 11.59 -9.72
C SER A 79 4.07 10.31 -8.92
N VAL A 80 3.35 10.01 -7.83
CA VAL A 80 3.53 8.76 -7.05
C VAL A 80 2.29 7.86 -7.18
N GLY A 81 1.11 8.33 -6.77
CA GLY A 81 -0.08 7.48 -6.75
C GLY A 81 -1.18 7.97 -5.83
N SER A 82 -2.12 7.07 -5.51
CA SER A 82 -3.18 7.32 -4.53
C SER A 82 -2.72 6.91 -3.14
N VAL A 83 -3.15 7.65 -2.12
CA VAL A 83 -2.97 7.29 -0.71
C VAL A 83 -4.30 6.76 -0.16
N PHE A 84 -4.22 5.85 0.81
CA PHE A 84 -5.38 5.09 1.27
C PHE A 84 -5.50 5.10 2.79
N GLN A 85 -6.72 4.97 3.29
CA GLN A 85 -6.99 4.64 4.69
C GLN A 85 -7.71 3.30 4.78
N CYS A 86 -7.43 2.53 5.84
CA CYS A 86 -8.25 1.35 6.12
C CYS A 86 -9.64 1.78 6.59
N ILE A 87 -10.64 0.92 6.41
CA ILE A 87 -12.03 1.22 6.80
C ILE A 87 -12.11 1.64 8.27
N ALA A 88 -11.40 0.95 9.16
CA ALA A 88 -11.38 1.26 10.59
C ALA A 88 -10.98 2.72 10.86
N CYS A 89 -9.94 3.22 10.19
CA CYS A 89 -9.52 4.61 10.30
C CYS A 89 -10.47 5.58 9.59
N SER A 90 -11.02 5.20 8.42
CA SER A 90 -11.91 6.08 7.64
C SER A 90 -13.27 6.33 8.33
N VAL A 91 -13.79 5.34 9.07
CA VAL A 91 -15.07 5.44 9.80
C VAL A 91 -14.88 6.09 11.18
N GLY A 92 -13.63 6.41 11.56
CA GLY A 92 -13.34 7.03 12.85
C GLY A 92 -13.50 6.08 14.05
N VAL A 93 -13.44 4.76 13.82
CA VAL A 93 -13.40 3.77 14.90
C VAL A 93 -12.00 3.83 15.51
N ARG A 94 -11.82 4.72 16.48
CA ARG A 94 -10.64 4.81 17.33
C ARG A 94 -10.65 3.72 18.39
#